data_AF-A0A367IJB8-F1
#
_entry.id   AF-A0A367IJB8-F1
#
_cell.length_a   1.000
_cell.length_b   1.000
_cell.length_c   1.000
_cell.angle_alpha   90.00
_cell.angle_beta   90.00
_cell.angle_gamma   90.00
#
_symmetry.space_group_name_H-M   'P 1'
#
loop_
_entity.id
_entity.type
_entity.pdbx_description
1 polymer ?
#
loop_
_entity_poly.entity_id
_entity_poly.type
_entity_poly.pdbx_seq_one_letter_code
_entity_poly.pdbx_strand_id
1 'polypeptide(L)'
;HAEDCVDDLCQGCDVGEVEISFIRKDAQGQTIDTEPSAQELLVMAIEESNQDIKLRLFDLALEKYQKEEPENRVGYATCLVELGKGIDVQESIREGLDVLRGEKTKTADIKLAISGAAIALALSIRHKQLNFFTEEQEKLDPEDTDALDELVEKQIPSKEQLDLYKESIDRFKEATKEEEQVDEAMLKEAHTVLNEIRTFGQLLSQPVPNDQTTKVLNTVIELIQQLPKHKENDEFLTLWAACLLNQTKEGQSEKESLDSMKKIEELLLKANALHAAKHEKENPWVWEMLAMNRINQSNLADDEDQAIDLYEEAIEAFKKAQALKPDDPQLANMLQMLMACEEEQEEEE
;
A
#
# COMPACT_ATOMS: atom_id res chain seq x y z
N HIS A 1 -24.35 28.43 2.52
CA HIS A 1 -25.09 29.26 3.50
C HIS A 1 -25.07 28.56 4.85
N ALA A 2 -24.74 29.28 5.92
CA ALA A 2 -25.06 28.80 7.26
C ALA A 2 -26.59 28.81 7.45
N GLU A 3 -27.12 27.94 8.32
CA GLU A 3 -28.57 27.76 8.55
C GLU A 3 -29.27 29.04 9.05
N ASP A 4 -28.53 30.05 9.48
CA ASP A 4 -28.98 31.33 10.00
C ASP A 4 -28.80 32.52 9.04
N CYS A 5 -28.40 32.29 7.78
CA CYS A 5 -28.27 33.35 6.78
C CYS A 5 -29.65 33.88 6.34
N VAL A 6 -29.97 35.12 6.70
CA VAL A 6 -31.25 35.82 6.41
C VAL A 6 -31.12 36.96 5.39
N ASP A 7 -30.04 36.97 4.59
CA ASP A 7 -29.83 38.00 3.55
C ASP A 7 -30.33 37.52 2.17
N ASP A 8 -31.42 38.13 1.72
CA ASP A 8 -32.11 37.85 0.46
C ASP A 8 -31.28 38.20 -0.80
N LEU A 9 -30.14 38.90 -0.64
CA LEU A 9 -29.21 39.27 -1.70
C LEU A 9 -27.90 38.48 -1.68
N CYS A 10 -27.73 37.57 -0.72
CA CYS A 10 -26.55 36.71 -0.64
C CYS A 10 -26.52 35.72 -1.82
N GLN A 11 -25.55 35.86 -2.73
CA GLN A 11 -25.36 34.95 -3.88
C GLN A 11 -24.69 33.61 -3.50
N GLY A 12 -24.60 33.31 -2.20
CA GLY A 12 -23.81 32.23 -1.63
C GLY A 12 -22.68 32.80 -0.79
N CYS A 13 -22.69 32.53 0.52
CA CYS A 13 -21.46 32.60 1.30
C CYS A 13 -20.58 31.45 0.81
N ASP A 14 -19.36 31.74 0.36
CA ASP A 14 -18.36 30.73 0.04
C ASP A 14 -18.27 29.76 1.23
N VAL A 15 -18.72 28.54 1.01
CA VAL A 15 -18.58 27.48 1.98
C VAL A 15 -17.12 27.04 1.91
N GLY A 16 -16.34 27.47 2.90
CA GLY A 16 -15.13 26.78 3.34
C GLY A 16 -13.81 27.16 2.68
N GLU A 17 -13.41 28.43 2.70
CA GLU A 17 -11.96 28.71 2.64
C GLU A 17 -11.32 28.23 3.94
N VAL A 18 -10.64 27.08 3.89
CA VAL A 18 -9.82 26.60 5.01
C VAL A 18 -8.58 27.50 5.09
N GLU A 19 -8.59 28.43 6.03
CA GLU A 19 -7.44 29.26 6.34
C GLU A 19 -6.50 28.49 7.29
N ILE A 20 -5.33 28.11 6.79
CA ILE A 20 -4.29 27.43 7.58
C ILE A 20 -3.24 28.46 7.97
N SER A 21 -3.05 28.64 9.29
CA SER A 21 -1.98 29.47 9.86
C SER A 21 -0.94 28.58 10.55
N PHE A 22 0.32 28.77 10.21
CA PHE A 22 1.43 28.00 10.80
C PHE A 22 2.11 28.82 11.88
N ILE A 23 2.20 28.25 13.08
CA ILE A 23 2.80 28.90 14.25
C ILE A 23 3.92 28.04 14.82
N ARG A 24 5.03 28.67 15.23
CA ARG A 24 6.11 28.03 16.00
C ARG A 24 6.34 28.77 17.31
N LYS A 25 6.92 28.10 18.31
CA LYS A 25 7.39 28.75 19.53
C LYS A 25 8.85 29.19 19.39
N ASP A 26 9.15 30.43 19.74
CA ASP A 26 10.52 30.94 19.81
C ASP A 26 11.27 30.42 21.06
N ALA A 27 12.54 30.81 21.22
CA ALA A 27 13.38 30.42 22.34
C ALA A 27 12.86 30.91 23.71
N GLN A 28 11.92 31.85 23.70
CA GLN A 28 11.27 32.43 24.88
C GLN A 28 9.85 31.86 25.08
N GLY A 29 9.42 30.92 24.24
CA GLY A 29 8.11 30.27 24.30
C GLY A 29 6.96 31.10 23.71
N GLN A 30 7.25 32.21 23.03
CA GLN A 30 6.22 33.02 22.35
C GLN A 30 5.88 32.42 20.99
N THR A 31 4.58 32.46 20.67
CA THR A 31 4.07 32.07 19.36
C THR A 31 4.46 33.09 18.31
N ILE A 32 5.14 32.64 17.26
CA ILE A 32 5.49 33.44 16.10
C ILE A 32 4.97 32.74 14.84
N ASP A 33 4.46 33.54 13.91
CA ASP A 33 4.06 33.05 12.59
C ASP A 33 5.30 32.53 11.86
N THR A 34 5.14 31.40 11.19
CA THR A 34 6.19 30.79 10.39
C THR A 34 5.62 30.41 9.04
N GLU A 35 6.46 30.44 8.00
CA GLU A 35 6.10 29.86 6.71
C GLU A 35 6.86 28.54 6.56
N PRO A 36 6.17 27.39 6.45
CA PRO A 36 6.82 26.13 6.15
C PRO A 36 7.35 26.14 4.70
N SER A 37 8.41 25.40 4.46
CA SER A 37 8.91 25.08 3.12
C SER A 37 7.93 24.23 2.32
N ALA A 38 8.10 24.16 0.99
CA ALA A 38 7.27 23.32 0.14
C ALA A 38 7.29 21.83 0.57
N GLN A 39 8.45 21.34 0.98
CA GLN A 39 8.62 19.97 1.47
C GLN A 39 7.93 19.75 2.82
N GLU A 40 7.97 20.71 3.75
CA GLU A 40 7.26 20.60 5.03
C GLU A 40 5.74 20.55 4.82
N LEU A 41 5.21 21.37 3.91
CA LEU A 41 3.78 21.35 3.55
C LEU A 41 3.38 20.00 2.94
N LEU A 42 4.20 19.43 2.07
CA LEU A 42 3.97 18.11 1.48
C LEU A 42 3.92 17.02 2.56
N VAL A 43 4.87 17.00 3.50
CA VAL A 43 4.88 16.03 4.60
C VAL A 43 3.62 16.16 5.45
N MET A 44 3.22 17.39 5.79
CA MET A 44 1.97 17.64 6.52
C MET A 44 0.74 17.15 5.75
N ALA A 45 0.70 17.36 4.43
CA ALA A 45 -0.42 16.90 3.59
C ALA A 45 -0.56 15.37 3.57
N ILE A 46 0.57 14.65 3.50
CA ILE A 46 0.59 13.17 3.50
C ILE A 46 0.08 12.62 4.85
N GLU A 47 0.46 13.25 5.96
CA GLU A 47 0.10 12.80 7.31
C GLU A 47 -1.32 13.20 7.72
N GLU A 48 -1.94 14.17 7.04
CA GLU A 48 -3.26 14.68 7.39
C GLU A 48 -4.37 13.65 7.09
N SER A 49 -5.29 13.50 8.04
CA SER A 49 -6.44 12.61 7.94
C SER A 49 -7.69 13.35 7.42
N ASN A 50 -7.79 14.65 7.66
CA ASN A 50 -8.89 15.49 7.18
C ASN A 50 -8.68 15.87 5.70
N GLN A 51 -9.64 15.48 4.86
CA GLN A 51 -9.52 15.66 3.41
C GLN A 51 -9.43 17.12 2.96
N ASP A 52 -10.20 18.02 3.58
CA ASP A 52 -10.22 19.44 3.20
C ASP A 52 -8.89 20.12 3.55
N ILE A 53 -8.34 19.80 4.73
CA ILE A 53 -7.03 20.31 5.18
C ILE A 53 -5.92 19.72 4.29
N LYS A 54 -5.96 18.42 4.00
CA LYS A 54 -5.01 17.73 3.11
C LYS A 54 -4.93 18.39 1.73
N LEU A 55 -6.08 18.62 1.09
CA LEU A 55 -6.16 19.30 -0.20
C LEU A 55 -5.52 20.68 -0.14
N ARG A 56 -5.85 21.45 0.91
CA ARG A 56 -5.31 22.80 1.07
C ARG A 56 -3.79 22.79 1.29
N LEU A 57 -3.25 21.82 2.04
CA LEU A 57 -1.81 21.68 2.24
C LEU A 57 -1.08 21.32 0.94
N PHE A 58 -1.65 20.45 0.10
CA PHE A 58 -1.11 20.17 -1.23
C PHE A 58 -1.11 21.41 -2.13
N ASP A 59 -2.20 22.19 -2.14
CA ASP A 59 -2.26 23.43 -2.91
C ASP A 59 -1.16 24.41 -2.50
N LEU A 60 -0.95 24.58 -1.19
CA LEU A 60 0.12 25.43 -0.66
C LEU A 60 1.51 24.90 -1.03
N ALA A 61 1.72 23.58 -0.96
CA ALA A 61 2.98 22.94 -1.35
C ALA A 61 3.28 23.15 -2.84
N LEU A 62 2.30 22.91 -3.71
CA LEU A 62 2.42 23.12 -5.16
C LEU A 62 2.68 24.58 -5.49
N GLU A 63 1.99 25.51 -4.84
CA GLU A 63 2.21 26.94 -5.02
C GLU A 63 3.65 27.33 -4.67
N LYS A 64 4.19 26.85 -3.55
CA LYS A 64 5.58 27.10 -3.16
C LYS A 64 6.56 26.47 -4.15
N TYR A 65 6.35 25.22 -4.58
CA TYR A 65 7.20 24.60 -5.60
C TYR A 65 7.19 25.36 -6.94
N GLN A 66 6.05 25.90 -7.35
CA GLN A 66 5.92 26.60 -8.64
C GLN A 66 6.45 28.04 -8.59
N LYS A 67 6.22 28.77 -7.49
CA LYS A 67 6.49 30.22 -7.39
C LYS A 67 7.78 30.53 -6.66
N GLU A 68 8.09 29.80 -5.59
CA GLU A 68 9.21 30.09 -4.69
C GLU A 68 10.41 29.17 -4.93
N GLU A 69 10.16 27.91 -5.27
CA GLU A 69 11.19 26.88 -5.49
C GLU A 69 11.15 26.26 -6.92
N PRO A 70 11.06 27.03 -8.01
CA PRO A 70 10.82 26.50 -9.37
C PRO A 70 11.94 25.58 -9.90
N GLU A 71 13.15 25.67 -9.33
CA GLU A 71 14.27 24.81 -9.68
C GLU A 71 14.16 23.42 -9.04
N ASN A 72 13.32 23.25 -8.01
CA ASN A 72 13.09 21.98 -7.32
C ASN A 72 12.04 21.12 -8.05
N ARG A 73 12.33 20.78 -9.30
CA ARG A 73 11.42 20.01 -10.17
C ARG A 73 11.11 18.62 -9.63
N VAL A 74 12.06 18.01 -8.92
CA VAL A 74 11.86 16.69 -8.28
C VAL A 74 10.85 16.82 -7.15
N GLY A 75 11.00 17.81 -6.25
CA GLY A 75 10.04 18.07 -5.18
C GLY A 75 8.63 18.38 -5.72
N TYR A 76 8.54 19.21 -6.76
CA TYR A 76 7.27 19.46 -7.47
C TYR A 76 6.62 18.17 -7.99
N ALA A 77 7.41 17.33 -8.66
CA ALA A 77 6.90 16.09 -9.23
C ALA A 77 6.47 15.08 -8.16
N THR A 78 7.22 14.95 -7.07
CA THR A 78 6.83 14.13 -5.92
C THR A 78 5.54 14.64 -5.30
N CYS A 79 5.38 15.97 -5.18
CA CYS A 79 4.14 16.57 -4.68
C CYS A 79 2.93 16.23 -5.55
N LEU A 80 3.07 16.26 -6.88
CA LEU A 80 2.02 15.87 -7.82
C LEU A 80 1.65 14.39 -7.71
N VAL A 81 2.63 13.50 -7.55
CA VAL A 81 2.41 12.07 -7.40
C VAL A 81 1.67 11.77 -6.09
N GLU A 82 2.13 12.35 -4.98
CA GLU A 82 1.49 12.14 -3.67
C GLU A 82 0.10 12.79 -3.57
N LEU A 83 -0.11 13.95 -4.20
CA LEU A 83 -1.46 14.51 -4.38
C LEU A 83 -2.34 13.52 -5.13
N GLY A 84 -1.90 13.06 -6.31
CA GLY A 84 -2.67 12.15 -7.14
C GLY A 84 -3.01 10.83 -6.43
N LYS A 85 -2.12 10.31 -5.58
CA LYS A 85 -2.37 9.14 -4.73
C LYS A 85 -3.35 9.45 -3.60
N GLY A 86 -3.20 10.60 -2.95
CA GLY A 86 -4.01 11.00 -1.80
C GLY A 86 -5.45 11.36 -2.12
N ILE A 87 -5.74 11.81 -3.34
CA ILE A 87 -7.08 12.23 -3.77
C ILE A 87 -7.61 11.51 -5.04
N ASP A 88 -6.93 10.45 -5.46
CA ASP A 88 -7.26 9.63 -6.64
C ASP A 88 -7.39 10.41 -7.97
N VAL A 89 -6.38 11.22 -8.29
CA VAL A 89 -6.29 11.99 -9.54
C VAL A 89 -5.14 11.49 -10.41
N GLN A 90 -5.48 10.71 -11.44
CA GLN A 90 -4.53 10.08 -12.37
C GLN A 90 -3.66 11.08 -13.12
N GLU A 91 -4.24 12.22 -13.51
CA GLU A 91 -3.56 13.27 -14.27
C GLU A 91 -2.40 13.87 -13.47
N SER A 92 -2.56 14.05 -12.15
CA SER A 92 -1.51 14.55 -11.27
C SER A 92 -0.35 13.56 -11.18
N ILE A 93 -0.63 12.26 -11.01
CA ILE A 93 0.42 11.22 -11.01
C ILE A 93 1.15 11.20 -12.36
N ARG A 94 0.40 11.28 -13.47
CA ARG A 94 0.96 11.28 -14.83
C ARG A 94 1.85 12.50 -15.08
N GLU A 95 1.41 13.69 -14.68
CA GLU A 95 2.22 14.90 -14.78
C GLU A 95 3.50 14.79 -13.96
N GLY A 96 3.41 14.35 -12.70
CA GLY A 96 4.59 14.13 -11.85
C GLY A 96 5.57 13.13 -12.47
N LEU A 97 5.07 12.01 -13.00
CA LEU A 97 5.89 11.02 -13.71
C LEU A 97 6.57 11.63 -14.95
N ASP A 98 5.88 12.45 -15.72
CA ASP A 98 6.44 13.10 -16.91
C ASP A 98 7.51 14.15 -16.55
N VAL A 99 7.32 14.90 -15.45
CA VAL A 99 8.36 15.80 -14.92
C VAL A 99 9.59 15.01 -14.49
N LEU A 100 9.43 13.92 -13.74
CA LEU A 100 10.53 13.04 -13.33
C LEU A 100 11.26 12.43 -14.53
N ARG A 101 10.53 11.98 -15.56
CA ARG A 101 11.11 11.50 -16.84
C ARG A 101 11.89 12.59 -17.57
N GLY A 102 11.48 13.85 -17.45
CA GLY A 102 12.15 15.02 -18.02
C GLY A 102 13.45 15.46 -17.32
N GLU A 103 13.79 14.91 -16.15
CA GLU A 103 15.02 15.28 -15.44
C GLU A 103 16.30 14.91 -16.20
N LYS A 104 17.26 15.84 -16.29
CA LYS A 104 18.49 15.64 -17.09
C LYS A 104 19.45 14.63 -16.47
N THR A 105 19.55 14.64 -15.15
CA THR A 105 20.41 13.73 -14.39
C THR A 105 19.53 12.70 -13.72
N LYS A 106 19.76 11.41 -14.01
CA LYS A 106 19.01 10.30 -13.39
C LYS A 106 19.85 9.67 -12.28
N THR A 107 19.86 10.31 -11.11
CA THR A 107 20.43 9.72 -9.88
C THR A 107 19.65 8.46 -9.48
N ALA A 108 20.19 7.67 -8.54
CA ALA A 108 19.47 6.51 -7.99
C ALA A 108 18.09 6.93 -7.42
N ASP A 109 18.05 8.01 -6.65
CA ASP A 109 16.79 8.55 -6.07
C ASP A 109 15.76 8.93 -7.14
N ILE A 110 16.20 9.61 -8.21
CA ILE A 110 15.28 10.00 -9.29
C ILE A 110 14.77 8.76 -10.03
N LYS A 111 15.63 7.75 -10.26
CA LYS A 111 15.18 6.49 -10.88
C LYS A 111 14.16 5.78 -9.98
N LEU A 112 14.38 5.78 -8.67
CA LEU A 112 13.46 5.16 -7.71
C LEU A 112 12.13 5.95 -7.63
N ALA A 113 12.18 7.28 -7.67
CA ALA A 113 10.99 8.12 -7.77
C ALA A 113 10.20 7.87 -9.07
N ILE A 114 10.88 7.71 -10.22
CA ILE A 114 10.22 7.29 -11.48
C ILE A 114 9.57 5.92 -11.29
N SER A 115 10.26 4.99 -10.62
CA SER A 115 9.75 3.64 -10.37
C SER A 115 8.47 3.66 -9.54
N GLY A 116 8.45 4.43 -8.45
CA GLY A 116 7.27 4.67 -7.61
C GLY A 116 6.13 5.37 -8.37
N ALA A 117 6.42 6.47 -9.07
CA ALA A 117 5.39 7.19 -9.83
C ALA A 117 4.76 6.33 -10.95
N ALA A 118 5.56 5.50 -11.63
CA ALA A 118 5.05 4.59 -12.66
C ALA A 118 4.12 3.52 -12.08
N ILE A 119 4.49 2.88 -10.96
CA ILE A 119 3.63 1.86 -10.35
C ILE A 119 2.40 2.49 -9.68
N ALA A 120 2.52 3.68 -9.09
CA ALA A 120 1.38 4.43 -8.56
C ALA A 120 0.35 4.75 -9.64
N LEU A 121 0.79 5.13 -10.85
CA LEU A 121 -0.13 5.37 -11.97
C LEU A 121 -0.79 4.06 -12.44
N ALA A 122 -0.02 2.96 -12.52
CA ALA A 122 -0.57 1.65 -12.87
C ALA A 122 -1.63 1.20 -11.85
N LEU A 123 -1.37 1.42 -10.55
CA LEU A 123 -2.31 1.15 -9.46
C LEU A 123 -3.58 1.98 -9.57
N SER A 124 -3.49 3.29 -9.80
CA SER A 124 -4.69 4.12 -9.94
C SER A 124 -5.52 3.72 -11.17
N ILE A 125 -4.89 3.37 -12.30
CA ILE A 125 -5.61 2.82 -13.46
C ILE A 125 -6.31 1.52 -13.08
N ARG A 126 -5.63 0.64 -12.33
CA ARG A 126 -6.18 -0.64 -11.90
C ARG A 126 -7.37 -0.48 -10.94
N HIS A 127 -7.26 0.38 -9.94
CA HIS A 127 -8.36 0.67 -9.01
C HIS A 127 -9.58 1.21 -9.75
N LYS A 128 -9.40 2.16 -10.68
CA LYS A 128 -10.50 2.68 -11.51
C LYS A 128 -11.18 1.59 -12.33
N GLN A 129 -10.40 0.65 -12.87
CA GLN A 129 -10.92 -0.50 -13.63
C GLN A 129 -11.75 -1.45 -12.74
N LEU A 130 -11.31 -1.70 -11.50
CA LEU A 130 -12.01 -2.52 -10.52
C LEU A 130 -13.25 -1.84 -9.93
N ASN A 131 -13.20 -0.52 -9.72
CA ASN A 131 -14.36 0.25 -9.29
C ASN A 131 -15.44 0.23 -10.37
N PHE A 132 -15.05 0.44 -11.63
CA PHE A 132 -15.97 0.28 -12.77
C PHE A 132 -16.56 -1.14 -12.84
N PHE A 133 -15.75 -2.18 -12.63
CA PHE A 133 -16.24 -3.56 -12.54
C PHE A 133 -17.34 -3.69 -11.48
N THR A 134 -17.06 -3.23 -10.26
CA THR A 134 -17.97 -3.34 -9.12
C THR A 134 -19.28 -2.62 -9.40
N GLU A 135 -19.21 -1.37 -9.88
CA GLU A 135 -20.40 -0.57 -10.22
C GLU A 135 -21.24 -1.19 -11.33
N GLU A 136 -20.63 -1.78 -12.36
CA GLU A 136 -21.37 -2.42 -13.44
C GLU A 136 -21.92 -3.78 -13.01
N GLN A 137 -21.18 -4.55 -12.20
CA GLN A 137 -21.63 -5.83 -11.67
C GLN A 137 -22.90 -5.68 -10.82
N GLU A 138 -22.99 -4.63 -10.00
CA GLU A 138 -24.19 -4.32 -9.20
C GLU A 138 -25.45 -4.03 -10.05
N LYS A 139 -25.27 -3.65 -11.33
CA LYS A 139 -26.36 -3.34 -12.26
C LYS A 139 -26.78 -4.55 -13.09
N LEU A 140 -25.99 -5.62 -13.10
CA LEU A 140 -26.28 -6.84 -13.86
C LEU A 140 -27.37 -7.66 -13.18
N ASP A 141 -28.18 -8.33 -14.00
CA ASP A 141 -29.01 -9.43 -13.52
C ASP A 141 -28.09 -10.59 -13.13
N PRO A 142 -28.15 -11.15 -11.91
CA PRO A 142 -27.32 -12.28 -11.50
C PRO A 142 -27.43 -13.51 -12.41
N GLU A 143 -28.52 -13.63 -13.19
CA GLU A 143 -28.71 -14.72 -14.15
C GLU A 143 -28.07 -14.45 -15.53
N ASP A 144 -27.61 -13.22 -15.81
CA ASP A 144 -26.98 -12.84 -17.07
C ASP A 144 -25.47 -13.14 -17.06
N THR A 145 -25.14 -14.42 -17.21
CA THR A 145 -23.76 -14.92 -17.21
C THR A 145 -22.93 -14.37 -18.36
N ASP A 146 -23.55 -14.13 -19.53
CA ASP A 146 -22.84 -13.64 -20.71
C ASP A 146 -22.35 -12.20 -20.49
N ALA A 147 -23.18 -11.35 -19.86
CA ALA A 147 -22.78 -9.98 -19.51
C ALA A 147 -21.69 -9.95 -18.42
N LEU A 148 -21.75 -10.87 -17.45
CA LEU A 148 -20.70 -11.01 -16.43
C LEU A 148 -19.36 -11.42 -17.05
N ASP A 149 -19.36 -12.39 -17.96
CA ASP A 149 -18.15 -12.84 -18.67
C ASP A 149 -17.52 -11.70 -19.48
N GLU A 150 -18.32 -10.91 -20.21
CA GLU A 150 -17.82 -9.72 -20.94
C GLU A 150 -17.22 -8.68 -19.97
N LEU A 151 -17.83 -8.49 -18.81
CA LEU A 151 -17.35 -7.57 -17.79
C LEU A 151 -16.01 -8.03 -17.17
N VAL A 152 -15.85 -9.35 -16.97
CA VAL A 152 -14.59 -9.97 -16.53
C VAL A 152 -13.50 -9.85 -17.60
N GLU A 153 -13.81 -10.02 -18.89
CA GLU A 153 -12.84 -9.80 -19.98
C GLU A 153 -12.31 -8.35 -19.98
N LYS A 154 -13.14 -7.38 -19.62
CA LYS A 154 -12.73 -5.97 -19.46
C LYS A 154 -11.78 -5.74 -18.29
N GLN A 155 -11.52 -6.75 -17.44
CA GLN A 155 -10.57 -6.70 -16.33
C GLN A 155 -9.15 -7.14 -16.70
N ILE A 156 -8.92 -7.54 -17.96
CA ILE A 156 -7.58 -7.78 -18.46
C ILE A 156 -6.76 -6.47 -18.36
N PRO A 157 -5.54 -6.50 -17.80
CA PRO A 157 -4.70 -5.31 -17.70
C PRO A 157 -4.43 -4.69 -19.05
N SER A 158 -4.59 -3.37 -19.15
CA SER A 158 -4.32 -2.64 -20.38
C SER A 158 -2.81 -2.64 -20.71
N LYS A 159 -2.47 -2.39 -21.98
CA LYS A 159 -1.07 -2.23 -22.39
C LYS A 159 -0.36 -1.14 -21.60
N GLU A 160 -1.04 -0.02 -21.32
CA GLU A 160 -0.49 1.08 -20.52
C GLU A 160 -0.12 0.62 -19.11
N GLN A 161 -0.99 -0.14 -18.43
CA GLN A 161 -0.70 -0.69 -17.10
C GLN A 161 0.56 -1.58 -17.13
N LEU A 162 0.69 -2.44 -18.14
CA LEU A 162 1.84 -3.35 -18.28
C LEU A 162 3.13 -2.60 -18.62
N ASP A 163 3.05 -1.56 -19.47
CA ASP A 163 4.19 -0.72 -19.82
C ASP A 163 4.69 0.08 -18.60
N LEU A 164 3.77 0.61 -17.77
CA LEU A 164 4.09 1.30 -16.51
C LEU A 164 4.69 0.36 -15.47
N TYR A 165 4.11 -0.83 -15.28
CA TYR A 165 4.69 -1.87 -14.42
C TYR A 165 6.12 -2.21 -14.86
N LYS A 166 6.33 -2.42 -16.16
CA LYS A 166 7.66 -2.73 -16.68
C LYS A 166 8.66 -1.59 -16.46
N GLU A 167 8.25 -0.34 -16.71
CA GLU A 167 9.10 0.83 -16.41
C GLU A 167 9.46 0.90 -14.93
N SER A 168 8.50 0.62 -14.04
CA SER A 168 8.76 0.56 -12.60
C SER A 168 9.87 -0.44 -12.27
N ILE A 169 9.77 -1.68 -12.77
CA ILE A 169 10.79 -2.72 -12.54
C ILE A 169 12.16 -2.33 -13.12
N ASP A 170 12.18 -1.81 -14.35
CA ASP A 170 13.43 -1.44 -15.04
C ASP A 170 14.16 -0.32 -14.28
N ARG A 171 13.42 0.71 -13.82
CA ARG A 171 13.98 1.83 -13.06
C ARG A 171 14.40 1.44 -11.65
N PHE A 172 13.65 0.58 -10.98
CA PHE A 172 14.04 0.02 -9.69
C PHE A 172 15.39 -0.71 -9.79
N LYS A 173 15.54 -1.59 -10.79
CA LYS A 173 16.80 -2.32 -11.05
C LYS A 173 17.94 -1.37 -11.39
N GLU A 174 17.69 -0.30 -12.16
CA GLU A 174 18.71 0.70 -12.46
C GLU A 174 19.12 1.55 -11.27
N ALA A 175 18.21 1.80 -10.31
CA ALA A 175 18.51 2.53 -9.09
C ALA A 175 19.39 1.72 -8.14
N THR A 176 19.16 0.40 -8.07
CA THR A 176 19.74 -0.50 -7.06
C THR A 176 21.01 -1.24 -7.52
N LYS A 177 21.44 -1.06 -8.77
CA LYS A 177 22.64 -1.72 -9.34
C LYS A 177 23.98 -1.25 -8.76
N GLU A 178 24.05 -0.08 -8.14
CA GLU A 178 25.30 0.51 -7.64
C GLU A 178 25.34 0.40 -6.10
N GLU A 179 25.97 -0.66 -5.57
CA GLU A 179 25.99 -0.99 -4.12
C GLU A 179 26.61 0.11 -3.23
N GLU A 180 27.45 0.98 -3.77
CA GLU A 180 28.16 2.03 -2.99
C GLU A 180 27.26 3.19 -2.51
N GLN A 181 25.98 3.25 -2.92
CA GLN A 181 25.08 4.38 -2.63
C GLN A 181 23.81 4.01 -1.86
N VAL A 182 23.64 2.76 -1.43
CA VAL A 182 22.39 2.34 -0.77
C VAL A 182 22.41 2.70 0.71
N ASP A 183 21.75 3.81 1.07
CA ASP A 183 21.54 4.24 2.46
C ASP A 183 20.16 3.84 3.00
N GLU A 184 19.88 4.16 4.26
CA GLU A 184 18.61 3.82 4.92
C GLU A 184 17.39 4.51 4.27
N ALA A 185 17.55 5.73 3.76
CA ALA A 185 16.48 6.46 3.11
C ALA A 185 16.11 5.80 1.77
N MET A 186 17.11 5.41 0.98
CA MET A 186 16.92 4.66 -0.26
C MET A 186 16.28 3.29 0.00
N LEU A 187 16.67 2.58 1.07
CA LEU A 187 16.03 1.30 1.41
C LEU A 187 14.57 1.47 1.81
N LYS A 188 14.24 2.52 2.57
CA LYS A 188 12.84 2.83 2.93
C LYS A 188 12.00 3.13 1.69
N GLU A 189 12.53 3.94 0.77
CA GLU A 189 11.85 4.24 -0.48
C GLU A 189 11.71 2.98 -1.37
N ALA A 190 12.75 2.15 -1.41
CA ALA A 190 12.71 0.89 -2.15
C ALA A 190 11.64 -0.06 -1.58
N HIS A 191 11.50 -0.10 -0.25
CA HIS A 191 10.42 -0.84 0.41
C HIS A 191 9.04 -0.32 -0.01
N THR A 192 8.83 1.01 -0.02
CA THR A 192 7.57 1.63 -0.46
C THR A 192 7.22 1.19 -1.89
N VAL A 193 8.16 1.34 -2.83
CA VAL A 193 7.95 0.97 -4.24
C VAL A 193 7.66 -0.52 -4.39
N LEU A 194 8.41 -1.39 -3.70
CA LEU A 194 8.18 -2.84 -3.76
C LEU A 194 6.82 -3.24 -3.16
N ASN A 195 6.35 -2.55 -2.12
CA ASN A 195 5.03 -2.77 -1.57
C ASN A 195 3.93 -2.32 -2.54
N GLU A 196 4.11 -1.23 -3.27
CA GLU A 196 3.19 -0.81 -4.33
C GLU A 196 3.15 -1.83 -5.48
N ILE A 197 4.31 -2.36 -5.89
CA ILE A 197 4.37 -3.43 -6.90
C ILE A 197 3.65 -4.69 -6.40
N ARG A 198 3.82 -5.05 -5.12
CA ARG A 198 3.08 -6.17 -4.51
C ARG A 198 1.58 -5.93 -4.56
N THR A 199 1.11 -4.75 -4.15
CA THR A 199 -0.31 -4.36 -4.19
C THR A 199 -0.84 -4.46 -5.61
N PHE A 200 -0.10 -3.97 -6.61
CA PHE A 200 -0.48 -4.10 -8.01
C PHE A 200 -0.64 -5.58 -8.39
N GLY A 201 0.32 -6.43 -8.02
CA GLY A 201 0.24 -7.87 -8.22
C GLY A 201 -1.01 -8.50 -7.60
N GLN A 202 -1.36 -8.15 -6.36
CA GLN A 202 -2.58 -8.66 -5.70
C GLN A 202 -3.86 -8.21 -6.42
N LEU A 203 -3.93 -6.97 -6.89
CA LEU A 203 -5.12 -6.48 -7.60
C LEU A 203 -5.31 -7.14 -8.97
N LEU A 204 -4.27 -7.78 -9.54
CA LEU A 204 -4.41 -8.53 -10.79
C LEU A 204 -5.26 -9.79 -10.62
N SER A 205 -5.36 -10.36 -9.41
CA SER A 205 -6.18 -11.55 -9.13
C SER A 205 -7.64 -11.22 -8.85
N GLN A 206 -8.07 -9.98 -9.08
CA GLN A 206 -9.46 -9.55 -8.96
C GLN A 206 -10.02 -9.25 -10.36
N PRO A 207 -11.31 -9.48 -10.63
CA PRO A 207 -12.26 -10.24 -9.81
C PRO A 207 -12.00 -11.75 -9.84
N VAL A 208 -11.17 -12.23 -10.77
CA VAL A 208 -10.84 -13.64 -10.95
C VAL A 208 -9.33 -13.87 -10.80
N PRO A 209 -8.91 -15.05 -10.32
CA PRO A 209 -7.50 -15.41 -10.26
C PRO A 209 -6.77 -15.17 -11.59
N ASN A 210 -5.55 -14.66 -11.50
CA ASN A 210 -4.76 -14.29 -12.67
C ASN A 210 -3.32 -14.77 -12.52
N ASP A 211 -2.86 -15.57 -13.47
CA ASP A 211 -1.50 -16.13 -13.53
C ASP A 211 -0.39 -15.07 -13.48
N GLN A 212 -0.68 -13.82 -13.84
CA GLN A 212 0.28 -12.72 -13.74
C GLN A 212 0.58 -12.33 -12.28
N THR A 213 -0.35 -12.59 -11.35
CA THR A 213 -0.19 -12.30 -9.92
C THR A 213 1.08 -12.95 -9.38
N THR A 214 1.21 -14.26 -9.55
CA THR A 214 2.39 -15.01 -9.08
C THR A 214 3.69 -14.54 -9.73
N LYS A 215 3.65 -14.11 -11.01
CA LYS A 215 4.83 -13.53 -11.69
C LYS A 215 5.25 -12.19 -11.08
N VAL A 216 4.29 -11.30 -10.80
CA VAL A 216 4.57 -10.00 -10.16
C VAL A 216 5.11 -10.22 -8.75
N LEU A 217 4.47 -11.08 -7.95
CA LEU A 217 4.91 -11.37 -6.58
C LEU A 217 6.31 -12.01 -6.55
N ASN A 218 6.62 -12.94 -7.47
CA ASN A 218 7.98 -13.47 -7.61
C ASN A 218 8.98 -12.39 -8.01
N THR A 219 8.60 -11.45 -8.88
CA THR A 219 9.46 -10.33 -9.26
C THR A 219 9.80 -9.46 -8.04
N VAL A 220 8.83 -9.18 -7.17
CA VAL A 220 9.08 -8.45 -5.91
C VAL A 220 10.08 -9.21 -5.03
N ILE A 221 9.91 -10.52 -4.87
CA ILE A 221 10.83 -11.37 -4.11
C ILE A 221 12.25 -11.31 -4.69
N GLU A 222 12.40 -11.45 -6.01
CA GLU A 222 13.68 -11.35 -6.70
C GLU A 222 14.36 -10.00 -6.48
N LEU A 223 13.58 -8.91 -6.49
CA LEU A 223 14.09 -7.56 -6.25
C LEU A 223 14.52 -7.36 -4.80
N ILE A 224 13.74 -7.86 -3.82
CA ILE A 224 14.12 -7.85 -2.40
C ILE A 224 15.47 -8.57 -2.21
N GLN A 225 15.64 -9.74 -2.81
CA GLN A 225 16.85 -10.54 -2.69
C GLN A 225 18.10 -9.87 -3.30
N GLN A 226 17.91 -8.92 -4.22
CA GLN A 226 18.99 -8.14 -4.82
C GLN A 226 19.41 -6.94 -3.96
N LEU A 227 18.59 -6.53 -2.98
CA LEU A 227 18.93 -5.42 -2.09
C LEU A 227 19.96 -5.83 -1.03
N PRO A 228 20.90 -4.93 -0.69
CA PRO A 228 21.85 -5.18 0.40
C PRO A 228 21.10 -5.30 1.73
N LYS A 229 21.60 -6.19 2.60
CA LYS A 229 21.05 -6.41 3.95
C LYS A 229 19.56 -6.80 4.01
N HIS A 230 18.95 -7.25 2.91
CA HIS A 230 17.53 -7.66 2.90
C HIS A 230 17.20 -8.73 3.96
N LYS A 231 18.18 -9.57 4.35
CA LYS A 231 18.00 -10.59 5.39
C LYS A 231 18.05 -10.06 6.82
N GLU A 232 18.45 -8.81 7.01
CA GLU A 232 18.63 -8.13 8.31
C GLU A 232 17.63 -6.98 8.48
N ASN A 233 16.72 -6.79 7.52
CA ASN A 233 15.70 -5.76 7.52
C ASN A 233 14.32 -6.41 7.71
N ASP A 234 13.63 -6.04 8.79
CA ASP A 234 12.34 -6.60 9.16
C ASP A 234 11.26 -6.29 8.12
N GLU A 235 11.23 -5.08 7.56
CA GLU A 235 10.26 -4.66 6.55
C GLU A 235 10.37 -5.50 5.27
N PHE A 236 11.59 -5.75 4.76
CA PHE A 236 11.80 -6.60 3.58
C PHE A 236 11.46 -8.07 3.81
N LEU A 237 11.76 -8.62 4.99
CA LEU A 237 11.38 -9.99 5.32
C LEU A 237 9.86 -10.14 5.44
N THR A 238 9.20 -9.14 6.03
CA THR A 238 7.73 -9.04 6.15
C THR A 238 7.10 -8.95 4.77
N LEU A 239 7.63 -8.10 3.89
CA LEU A 239 7.14 -7.94 2.51
C LEU A 239 7.34 -9.22 1.68
N TRP A 240 8.48 -9.90 1.83
CA TRP A 240 8.71 -11.19 1.18
C TRP A 240 7.70 -12.24 1.65
N ALA A 241 7.48 -12.37 2.96
CA ALA A 241 6.47 -13.28 3.49
C ALA A 241 5.07 -12.96 2.94
N ALA A 242 4.71 -11.67 2.88
CA ALA A 242 3.45 -11.23 2.29
C ALA A 242 3.34 -11.63 0.81
N CYS A 243 4.41 -11.51 0.01
CA CYS A 243 4.39 -11.98 -1.37
C CYS A 243 4.12 -13.49 -1.46
N LEU A 244 4.78 -14.32 -0.65
CA LEU A 244 4.58 -15.77 -0.66
C LEU A 244 3.16 -16.16 -0.22
N LEU A 245 2.61 -15.47 0.79
CA LEU A 245 1.26 -15.72 1.30
C LEU A 245 0.17 -15.47 0.24
N ASN A 246 0.39 -14.48 -0.63
CA ASN A 246 -0.57 -14.05 -1.66
C ASN A 246 -0.37 -14.72 -3.03
N GLN A 247 0.58 -15.64 -3.16
CA GLN A 247 0.76 -16.39 -4.40
C GLN A 247 -0.38 -17.38 -4.61
N THR A 248 -0.84 -17.52 -5.86
CA THR A 248 -1.76 -18.60 -6.22
C THR A 248 -1.01 -19.92 -6.12
N LYS A 249 -1.60 -20.88 -5.39
CA LYS A 249 -1.02 -22.23 -5.20
C LYS A 249 -1.51 -23.22 -6.27
N GLU A 250 -2.05 -22.72 -7.38
CA GLU A 250 -2.58 -23.54 -8.46
C GLU A 250 -1.48 -24.43 -9.05
N GLY A 251 -1.75 -25.75 -9.09
CA GLY A 251 -0.82 -26.74 -9.63
C GLY A 251 0.40 -27.03 -8.76
N GLN A 252 0.51 -26.47 -7.55
CA GLN A 252 1.55 -26.84 -6.59
C GLN A 252 1.22 -28.19 -5.94
N SER A 253 2.24 -29.01 -5.73
CA SER A 253 2.10 -30.18 -4.88
C SER A 253 1.89 -29.75 -3.42
N GLU A 254 1.27 -30.63 -2.63
CA GLU A 254 1.09 -30.43 -1.20
C GLU A 254 2.43 -30.19 -0.49
N LYS A 255 3.48 -30.94 -0.87
CA LYS A 255 4.84 -30.74 -0.35
C LYS A 255 5.38 -29.33 -0.66
N GLU A 256 5.21 -28.84 -1.88
CA GLU A 256 5.64 -27.48 -2.25
C GLU A 256 4.86 -26.41 -1.47
N SER A 257 3.56 -26.66 -1.22
CA SER A 257 2.73 -25.79 -0.40
C SER A 257 3.22 -25.75 1.05
N LEU A 258 3.52 -26.90 1.65
CA LEU A 258 4.06 -27.01 3.01
C LEU A 258 5.45 -26.37 3.13
N ASP A 259 6.33 -26.56 2.16
CA ASP A 259 7.66 -25.95 2.14
C ASP A 259 7.55 -24.41 2.03
N SER A 260 6.59 -23.90 1.24
CA SER A 260 6.29 -22.48 1.15
C SER A 260 5.77 -21.91 2.47
N MET A 261 4.83 -22.60 3.14
CA MET A 261 4.29 -22.19 4.45
C MET A 261 5.35 -22.16 5.55
N LYS A 262 6.26 -23.14 5.57
CA LYS A 262 7.43 -23.13 6.47
C LYS A 262 8.34 -21.94 6.19
N LYS A 263 8.53 -21.60 4.91
CA LYS A 263 9.35 -20.45 4.55
C LYS A 263 8.73 -19.13 4.97
N ILE A 264 7.42 -18.98 4.81
CA ILE A 264 6.65 -17.82 5.30
C ILE A 264 6.88 -17.66 6.81
N GLU A 265 6.70 -18.72 7.58
CA GLU A 265 6.91 -18.71 9.03
C GLU A 265 8.34 -18.33 9.43
N GLU A 266 9.36 -18.91 8.78
CA GLU A 266 10.77 -18.58 9.03
C GLU A 266 11.04 -17.07 8.81
N LEU A 267 10.51 -16.52 7.72
CA LEU A 267 10.66 -15.10 7.39
C LEU A 267 9.97 -14.21 8.43
N LEU A 268 8.73 -14.54 8.79
CA LEU A 268 7.91 -13.78 9.74
C LEU A 268 8.52 -13.79 11.14
N LEU A 269 8.90 -14.96 11.68
CA LEU A 269 9.53 -15.05 13.00
C LEU A 269 10.84 -14.26 13.07
N LYS A 270 11.64 -14.31 12.00
CA LYS A 270 12.87 -13.53 11.90
C LYS A 270 12.58 -12.03 11.83
N ALA A 271 11.61 -11.62 11.01
CA ALA A 271 11.19 -10.23 10.88
C ALA A 271 10.72 -9.67 12.23
N ASN A 272 9.91 -10.43 12.97
CA ASN A 272 9.40 -10.01 14.28
C ASN A 272 10.53 -9.82 15.30
N ALA A 273 11.51 -10.74 15.31
CA ALA A 273 12.66 -10.63 16.20
C ALA A 273 13.51 -9.38 15.92
N LEU A 274 13.71 -9.05 14.63
CA LEU A 274 14.41 -7.84 14.21
C LEU A 274 13.61 -6.57 14.57
N HIS A 275 12.31 -6.58 14.34
CA HIS A 275 11.43 -5.47 14.68
C HIS A 275 11.40 -5.20 16.19
N ALA A 276 11.23 -6.25 17.00
CA ALA A 276 11.25 -6.17 18.45
C ALA A 276 12.58 -5.65 19.01
N ALA A 277 13.70 -6.02 18.38
CA ALA A 277 15.01 -5.48 18.74
C ALA A 277 15.16 -3.98 18.43
N LYS A 278 14.47 -3.47 17.38
CA LYS A 278 14.53 -2.06 16.96
C LYS A 278 13.52 -1.17 17.70
N HIS A 279 12.35 -1.70 18.05
CA HIS A 279 11.22 -0.92 18.54
C HIS A 279 10.76 -1.29 19.96
N GLU A 280 11.43 -2.24 20.62
CA GLU A 280 11.08 -2.75 21.96
C GLU A 280 9.67 -3.36 22.06
N LYS A 281 9.03 -3.62 20.92
CA LYS A 281 7.71 -4.25 20.80
C LYS A 281 7.65 -5.09 19.54
N GLU A 282 6.86 -6.14 19.56
CA GLU A 282 6.62 -6.99 18.38
C GLU A 282 5.75 -6.25 17.34
N ASN A 283 5.82 -6.72 16.09
CA ASN A 283 5.05 -6.16 14.98
C ASN A 283 3.65 -6.80 14.90
N PRO A 284 2.55 -6.05 15.06
CA PRO A 284 1.19 -6.61 14.93
C PRO A 284 0.95 -7.27 13.57
N TRP A 285 1.52 -6.72 12.50
CA TRP A 285 1.30 -7.20 11.14
C TRP A 285 1.96 -8.56 10.88
N VAL A 286 3.05 -8.86 11.60
CA VAL A 286 3.66 -10.19 11.56
C VAL A 286 2.74 -11.24 12.19
N TRP A 287 2.09 -10.91 13.31
CA TRP A 287 1.15 -11.82 13.97
C TRP A 287 -0.10 -12.08 13.11
N GLU A 288 -0.61 -11.07 12.44
CA GLU A 288 -1.71 -11.21 11.47
C GLU A 288 -1.34 -12.18 10.33
N MET A 289 -0.16 -12.01 9.73
CA MET A 289 0.28 -12.91 8.64
C MET A 289 0.62 -14.32 9.13
N LEU A 290 1.11 -14.47 10.36
CA LEU A 290 1.30 -15.78 10.96
C LEU A 290 -0.04 -16.50 11.12
N ALA A 291 -1.08 -15.79 11.56
CA ALA A 291 -2.42 -16.34 11.68
C ALA A 291 -2.99 -16.78 10.32
N MET A 292 -2.84 -15.95 9.28
CA MET A 292 -3.23 -16.31 7.91
C MET A 292 -2.46 -17.54 7.39
N ASN A 293 -1.17 -17.66 7.72
CA ASN A 293 -0.37 -18.83 7.35
C ASN A 293 -0.85 -20.10 8.08
N ARG A 294 -1.25 -19.98 9.34
CA ARG A 294 -1.80 -21.08 10.15
C ARG A 294 -3.15 -21.58 9.63
N ILE A 295 -4.05 -20.68 9.25
CA ILE A 295 -5.30 -21.05 8.55
C ILE A 295 -4.98 -21.83 7.27
N ASN A 296 -4.02 -21.34 6.49
CA ASN A 296 -3.62 -22.04 5.27
C ASN A 296 -3.01 -23.43 5.53
N GLN A 297 -2.29 -23.61 6.65
CA GLN A 297 -1.75 -24.92 7.06
C GLN A 297 -2.87 -25.86 7.54
N SER A 298 -3.83 -25.34 8.30
CA SER A 298 -5.01 -26.09 8.77
C SER A 298 -5.80 -26.67 7.59
N ASN A 299 -5.99 -25.87 6.53
CA ASN A 299 -6.66 -26.32 5.29
C ASN A 299 -5.93 -27.44 4.53
N LEU A 300 -4.66 -27.70 4.83
CA LEU A 300 -3.85 -28.77 4.23
C LEU A 300 -3.51 -29.89 5.21
N ALA A 301 -4.01 -29.85 6.44
CA ALA A 301 -3.73 -30.89 7.42
C ALA A 301 -4.44 -32.20 7.03
N ASP A 302 -3.72 -33.32 7.17
CA ASP A 302 -4.24 -34.66 6.87
C ASP A 302 -5.11 -35.21 8.01
N ASP A 303 -4.90 -34.71 9.23
CA ASP A 303 -5.63 -35.09 10.42
C ASP A 303 -6.39 -33.92 11.05
N GLU A 304 -7.60 -34.21 11.50
CA GLU A 304 -8.55 -33.24 12.05
C GLU A 304 -8.03 -32.61 13.34
N ASP A 305 -7.38 -33.39 14.20
CA ASP A 305 -6.74 -32.89 15.42
C ASP A 305 -5.66 -31.83 15.09
N GLN A 306 -4.78 -32.09 14.12
CA GLN A 306 -3.80 -31.13 13.64
C GLN A 306 -4.45 -29.91 12.98
N ALA A 307 -5.55 -30.11 12.24
CA ALA A 307 -6.28 -29.00 11.63
C ALA A 307 -6.83 -28.05 12.70
N ILE A 308 -7.40 -28.59 13.77
CA ILE A 308 -7.93 -27.85 14.93
C ILE A 308 -6.80 -27.12 15.67
N ASP A 309 -5.70 -27.82 16.02
CA ASP A 309 -4.54 -27.21 16.70
C ASP A 309 -4.02 -26.00 15.91
N LEU A 310 -3.90 -26.12 14.58
CA LEU A 310 -3.45 -25.03 13.71
C LEU A 310 -4.45 -23.87 13.63
N TYR A 311 -5.75 -24.16 13.72
CA TYR A 311 -6.79 -23.14 13.72
C TYR A 311 -6.80 -22.36 15.04
N GLU A 312 -6.68 -23.04 16.18
CA GLU A 312 -6.50 -22.42 17.50
C GLU A 312 -5.25 -21.53 17.54
N GLU A 313 -4.12 -22.01 17.00
CA GLU A 313 -2.89 -21.22 16.87
C GLU A 313 -3.11 -19.94 16.02
N ALA A 314 -3.96 -20.01 14.99
CA ALA A 314 -4.32 -18.83 14.20
C ALA A 314 -5.11 -17.81 15.02
N ILE A 315 -6.10 -18.27 15.81
CA ILE A 315 -6.91 -17.42 16.69
C ILE A 315 -6.01 -16.72 17.72
N GLU A 316 -5.10 -17.44 18.36
CA GLU A 316 -4.16 -16.86 19.33
C GLU A 316 -3.23 -15.82 18.68
N ALA A 317 -2.78 -16.06 17.45
CA ALA A 317 -1.99 -15.09 16.70
C ALA A 317 -2.79 -13.82 16.37
N PHE A 318 -4.07 -13.93 15.98
CA PHE A 318 -4.95 -12.76 15.78
C PHE A 318 -5.21 -12.01 17.08
N LYS A 319 -5.48 -12.69 18.20
CA LYS A 319 -5.62 -12.06 19.53
C LYS A 319 -4.36 -11.26 19.89
N LYS A 320 -3.19 -11.81 19.60
CA LYS A 320 -1.91 -11.14 19.84
C LYS A 320 -1.72 -9.90 18.96
N ALA A 321 -2.09 -9.97 17.69
CA ALA A 321 -2.10 -8.82 16.79
C ALA A 321 -3.04 -7.72 17.33
N GLN A 322 -4.26 -8.07 17.74
CA GLN A 322 -5.25 -7.12 18.26
C GLN A 322 -4.78 -6.45 19.55
N ALA A 323 -4.12 -7.20 20.45
CA ALA A 323 -3.55 -6.64 21.68
C ALA A 323 -2.47 -5.58 21.39
N LEU A 324 -1.74 -5.71 20.28
CA LEU A 324 -0.71 -4.75 19.84
C LEU A 324 -1.31 -3.55 19.09
N LYS A 325 -2.50 -3.71 18.49
CA LYS A 325 -3.21 -2.67 17.72
C LYS A 325 -4.72 -2.69 18.01
N PRO A 326 -5.16 -2.24 19.20
CA PRO A 326 -6.55 -2.41 19.65
C PRO A 326 -7.57 -1.58 18.86
N ASP A 327 -7.12 -0.52 18.20
CA ASP A 327 -7.98 0.40 17.45
C ASP A 327 -8.14 -0.01 15.97
N ASP A 328 -7.68 -1.20 15.57
CA ASP A 328 -7.84 -1.70 14.21
C ASP A 328 -9.21 -2.39 14.02
N PRO A 329 -10.15 -1.78 13.26
CA PRO A 329 -11.47 -2.36 13.07
C PRO A 329 -11.45 -3.60 12.16
N GLN A 330 -10.49 -3.70 11.23
CA GLN A 330 -10.41 -4.86 10.33
C GLN A 330 -9.98 -6.10 11.09
N LEU A 331 -8.97 -5.93 11.95
CA LEU A 331 -8.45 -7.00 12.81
C LEU A 331 -9.50 -7.46 13.84
N ALA A 332 -10.26 -6.53 14.41
CA ALA A 332 -11.37 -6.84 15.30
C ALA A 332 -12.46 -7.66 14.59
N ASN A 333 -12.83 -7.28 13.37
CA ASN A 333 -13.82 -8.00 12.57
C ASN A 333 -13.35 -9.41 12.18
N MET A 334 -12.08 -9.55 11.77
CA MET A 334 -11.50 -10.86 11.44
C MET A 334 -11.48 -11.79 12.65
N LEU A 335 -11.09 -11.30 13.83
CA LEU A 335 -11.10 -12.09 15.05
C LEU A 335 -12.52 -12.52 15.43
N GLN A 336 -13.50 -11.61 15.31
CA GLN A 336 -14.90 -11.94 15.59
C GLN A 336 -15.43 -13.04 14.66
N MET A 337 -15.09 -12.99 13.36
CA MET A 337 -15.49 -14.01 12.40
C MET A 337 -14.91 -15.38 12.74
N LEU A 338 -13.63 -15.45 13.12
CA LEU A 338 -12.96 -16.72 13.44
C LEU A 338 -13.47 -17.32 14.75
N MET A 339 -13.72 -16.49 15.77
CA MET A 339 -14.30 -16.96 17.03
C MET A 339 -15.75 -17.45 16.86
N ALA A 340 -16.53 -16.84 15.97
CA ALA A 340 -17.88 -17.33 15.67
C ALA A 340 -17.83 -18.72 15.01
N CYS A 341 -16.84 -18.99 14.15
CA CYS A 341 -16.65 -20.33 13.58
C CYS A 341 -16.21 -21.37 14.62
N GLU A 342 -15.43 -20.97 15.63
CA GLU A 342 -15.03 -21.83 16.75
C GLU A 342 -16.25 -22.22 17.62
N GLU A 343 -17.10 -21.24 17.96
CA GLU A 343 -18.33 -21.48 18.74
C GLU A 343 -19.34 -22.39 18.00
N GLU A 344 -19.50 -22.23 16.68
CA GLU A 344 -20.36 -23.11 15.87
C GLU A 344 -19.85 -24.56 15.83
N GLN A 345 -18.53 -24.77 15.81
CA GLN A 345 -17.93 -26.11 15.85
C GLN A 345 -18.11 -26.79 17.21
N GLU A 346 -17.96 -26.04 18.31
CA GLU A 346 -18.20 -26.55 19.67
C GLU A 346 -19.68 -26.89 19.94
N GLU A 347 -20.64 -26.22 19.26
CA GLU A 347 -22.07 -26.52 19.39
C GLU A 347 -22.53 -27.75 18.58
N GLU A 348 -21.76 -28.18 17.57
CA GLU A 348 -22.06 -29.34 16.72
C GLU A 348 -21.51 -30.69 17.26
N GLU A 349 -20.56 -30.66 18.21
CA GLU A 349 -20.03 -31.83 18.95
C GLU A 349 -20.89 -32.23 20.18
#